data_AF-A0A947MM31-F1
#
_entry.id   AF-A0A947MM31-F1
#
_cell.length_a   1.000
_cell.length_b   1.000
_cell.length_c   1.000
_cell.angle_alpha   90.00
_cell.angle_beta   90.00
_cell.angle_gamma   90.00
#
_symmetry.space_group_name_H-M   'P 1'
#
loop_
_entity.id
_entity.type
_entity.pdbx_description
1 polymer ?
#
loop_
_entity_poly.entity_id
_entity_poly.type
_entity_poly.pdbx_seq_one_letter_code
_entity_poly.pdbx_strand_id
1 'polypeptide(L)'
;MSQYDTQAVEQRYGRQPKSPEQALNYLKALKWVIAADGDIAESEWQALLKGLKRVGASEDAIQAITDFDPSSTTLEALLPDFTKGGKRARLLIRDAIEVSRADGVYATEEKAAVQKMAQILAVEPSVVKSIEALVEMEHAVKRLRKALL
;
A
#
# COMPACT_ATOMS: atom_id res chain seq x y z
N MET A 1 27.13 -1.23 2.13
CA MET A 1 26.60 0.15 2.01
C MET A 1 25.19 0.01 1.46
N SER A 2 24.18 0.40 2.25
CA SER A 2 22.76 0.17 1.93
C SER A 2 22.30 1.13 0.84
N GLN A 3 21.76 0.59 -0.26
CA GLN A 3 21.46 1.34 -1.51
C GLN A 3 20.06 1.97 -1.53
N TYR A 4 19.32 1.91 -0.41
CA TYR A 4 17.93 2.32 -0.36
C TYR A 4 17.68 3.23 0.85
N ASP A 5 17.39 4.49 0.57
CA ASP A 5 16.92 5.46 1.56
C ASP A 5 15.50 5.04 2.00
N THR A 6 15.39 4.50 3.20
CA THR A 6 14.15 3.92 3.74
C THR A 6 13.48 4.85 4.75
N GLN A 7 13.99 6.07 4.97
CA GLN A 7 13.49 7.01 5.98
C GLN A 7 12.01 7.40 5.81
N ALA A 8 11.53 7.50 4.58
CA ALA A 8 10.12 7.81 4.30
C ALA A 8 9.17 6.63 4.63
N VAL A 9 9.68 5.39 4.57
CA VAL A 9 8.99 4.17 5.02
C VAL A 9 9.03 4.12 6.56
N GLU A 10 10.14 4.53 7.18
CA GLU A 10 10.36 4.56 8.64
C GLU A 10 9.30 5.35 9.41
N GLN A 11 8.96 6.56 8.94
CA GLN A 11 7.96 7.41 9.63
C GLN A 11 6.51 6.97 9.40
N ARG A 12 6.23 6.20 8.34
CA ARG A 12 4.85 5.98 7.87
C ARG A 12 4.20 4.68 8.36
N TYR A 13 5.00 3.66 8.72
CA TYR A 13 4.48 2.30 8.98
C TYR A 13 4.60 1.80 10.42
N GLY A 14 5.20 2.56 11.34
CA GLY A 14 5.12 2.29 12.79
C GLY A 14 5.66 0.93 13.29
N ARG A 15 6.30 0.13 12.44
CA ARG A 15 7.17 -1.02 12.75
C ARG A 15 7.99 -1.33 11.49
N GLN A 16 9.31 -1.21 11.60
CA GLN A 16 10.29 -1.41 10.52
C GLN A 16 10.03 -2.68 9.69
N PRO A 17 10.14 -2.64 8.35
CA PRO A 17 10.84 -3.74 7.69
C PRO A 17 12.28 -3.77 8.24
N LYS A 18 12.66 -4.86 8.89
CA LYS A 18 13.97 -5.05 9.54
C LYS A 18 15.13 -5.12 8.52
N SER A 19 14.82 -5.09 7.23
CA SER A 19 15.77 -5.10 6.12
C SER A 19 15.14 -4.50 4.84
N PRO A 20 15.96 -4.06 3.88
CA PRO A 20 15.48 -3.66 2.54
C PRO A 20 14.66 -4.75 1.85
N GLU A 21 15.00 -6.02 2.07
CA GLU A 21 14.25 -7.17 1.55
C GLU A 21 12.82 -7.23 2.11
N GLN A 22 12.64 -6.98 3.41
CA GLN A 22 11.30 -6.94 4.00
C GLN A 22 10.47 -5.77 3.46
N ALA A 23 11.10 -4.63 3.17
CA ALA A 23 10.43 -3.50 2.54
C ALA A 23 9.99 -3.87 1.12
N LEU A 24 10.88 -4.48 0.33
CA LEU A 24 10.58 -4.94 -1.02
C LEU A 24 9.46 -6.00 -1.02
N ASN A 25 9.48 -6.96 -0.10
CA ASN A 25 8.44 -7.98 0.01
C ASN A 25 7.08 -7.39 0.40
N TYR A 26 7.06 -6.33 1.20
CA TYR A 26 5.83 -5.59 1.48
C TYR A 26 5.26 -4.89 0.24
N LEU A 27 6.12 -4.26 -0.56
CA LEU A 27 5.71 -3.64 -1.82
C LEU A 27 5.25 -4.69 -2.84
N LYS A 28 5.90 -5.85 -2.88
CA LYS A 28 5.44 -7.01 -3.67
C LYS A 28 4.08 -7.49 -3.18
N ALA A 29 3.83 -7.51 -1.87
CA ALA A 29 2.53 -7.84 -1.31
C ALA A 29 1.45 -6.83 -1.72
N LEU A 30 1.77 -5.53 -1.81
CA LEU A 30 0.85 -4.54 -2.39
C LEU A 30 0.52 -4.86 -3.85
N LYS A 31 1.53 -5.14 -4.69
CA LYS A 31 1.30 -5.56 -6.09
C LYS A 31 0.47 -6.84 -6.17
N TRP A 32 0.75 -7.80 -5.29
CA TRP A 32 0.02 -9.07 -5.21
C TRP A 32 -1.46 -8.86 -4.93
N VAL A 33 -1.76 -7.97 -3.99
CA VAL A 33 -3.13 -7.69 -3.56
C VAL A 33 -3.94 -6.97 -4.65
N ILE A 34 -3.33 -6.04 -5.39
CA ILE A 34 -4.02 -5.38 -6.53
C ILE A 34 -4.17 -6.30 -7.74
N ALA A 35 -3.33 -7.33 -7.88
CA ALA A 35 -3.41 -8.32 -8.97
C ALA A 35 -4.34 -9.51 -8.65
N ALA A 36 -5.04 -9.48 -7.52
CA ALA A 36 -5.68 -10.66 -6.98
C ALA A 36 -6.92 -11.14 -7.76
N ASP A 37 -7.49 -10.31 -8.65
CA ASP A 37 -8.54 -10.72 -9.59
C ASP A 37 -8.00 -11.18 -10.95
N GLY A 38 -6.68 -11.35 -11.07
CA GLY A 38 -6.02 -11.96 -12.22
C GLY A 38 -5.44 -10.97 -13.22
N ASP A 39 -5.85 -9.69 -13.15
CA ASP A 39 -5.31 -8.59 -13.95
C ASP A 39 -5.07 -7.38 -13.05
N ILE A 40 -4.12 -6.52 -13.42
CA ILE A 40 -3.94 -5.21 -12.77
C ILE A 40 -4.47 -4.17 -13.73
N ALA A 41 -5.50 -3.41 -13.37
CA ALA A 41 -5.96 -2.33 -14.23
C ALA A 41 -4.87 -1.25 -14.36
N GLU A 42 -4.74 -0.63 -15.54
CA GLU A 42 -3.72 0.41 -15.79
C GLU A 42 -3.80 1.54 -14.75
N SER A 43 -5.00 1.93 -14.33
CA SER A 43 -5.22 2.92 -13.27
C SER A 43 -4.66 2.49 -11.91
N GLU A 44 -4.79 1.21 -11.55
CA GLU A 44 -4.27 0.65 -10.29
C GLU A 44 -2.75 0.58 -10.32
N TRP A 45 -2.19 0.18 -11.47
CA TRP A 45 -0.76 0.16 -11.69
C TRP A 45 -0.13 1.56 -11.61
N GLN A 46 -0.72 2.55 -12.29
CA GLN A 46 -0.27 3.94 -12.24
C GLN A 46 -0.40 4.53 -10.83
N ALA A 47 -1.47 4.20 -10.10
CA ALA A 47 -1.63 4.59 -8.71
C ALA A 47 -0.49 4.04 -7.85
N LEU A 48 -0.20 2.73 -7.95
CA LEU A 48 0.91 2.08 -7.24
C LEU A 48 2.25 2.76 -7.54
N LEU A 49 2.60 2.98 -8.81
CA LEU A 49 3.85 3.64 -9.20
C LEU A 49 3.96 5.06 -8.62
N LYS A 50 2.88 5.86 -8.66
CA LYS A 50 2.84 7.19 -8.03
C LYS A 50 3.03 7.08 -6.51
N GLY A 51 2.39 6.08 -5.89
CA GLY A 51 2.53 5.76 -4.48
C GLY A 51 3.97 5.45 -4.08
N LEU A 52 4.63 4.55 -4.83
CA LEU A 52 6.03 4.18 -4.65
C LEU A 52 6.97 5.39 -4.72
N LYS A 53 6.80 6.24 -5.75
CA LYS A 53 7.58 7.47 -5.90
C LYS A 53 7.36 8.43 -4.74
N ARG A 54 6.12 8.57 -4.25
CA ARG A 54 5.78 9.45 -3.11
C ARG A 54 6.42 8.99 -1.80
N VAL A 55 6.59 7.70 -1.60
CA VAL A 55 7.28 7.14 -0.43
C VAL A 55 8.80 7.05 -0.61
N GLY A 56 9.35 7.64 -1.67
CA GLY A 56 10.79 7.68 -1.91
C GLY A 56 11.40 6.35 -2.35
N ALA A 57 10.62 5.43 -2.93
CA ALA A 57 11.17 4.20 -3.47
C ALA A 57 12.20 4.51 -4.57
N SER A 58 13.34 3.82 -4.53
CA SER A 58 14.39 3.92 -5.55
C SER A 58 13.92 3.37 -6.89
N GLU A 59 14.61 3.74 -7.97
CA GLU A 59 14.35 3.20 -9.30
C GLU A 59 14.54 1.68 -9.34
N ASP A 60 15.57 1.13 -8.70
CA ASP A 60 15.78 -0.32 -8.63
C ASP A 60 14.63 -1.04 -7.91
N ALA A 61 14.08 -0.44 -6.85
CA ALA A 61 12.92 -1.00 -6.15
C ALA A 61 11.67 -0.95 -7.03
N ILE A 62 11.45 0.16 -7.73
CA ILE A 62 10.33 0.29 -8.69
C ILE A 62 10.46 -0.75 -9.81
N GLN A 63 11.65 -0.95 -10.35
CA GLN A 63 11.93 -1.95 -11.37
C GLN A 63 11.68 -3.37 -10.84
N ALA A 64 12.19 -3.69 -9.64
CA ALA A 64 11.97 -4.99 -9.01
C ALA A 64 10.48 -5.29 -8.74
N ILE A 65 9.66 -4.27 -8.46
CA ILE A 65 8.20 -4.42 -8.35
C ILE A 65 7.55 -4.56 -9.73
N THR A 66 8.07 -3.88 -10.74
CA THR A 66 7.56 -3.95 -12.12
C THR A 66 7.75 -5.36 -12.68
N ASP A 67 8.94 -5.95 -12.48
CA ASP A 67 9.29 -7.28 -12.98
C ASP A 67 8.71 -8.43 -12.14
N PHE A 68 8.24 -8.14 -10.93
CA PHE A 68 7.67 -9.15 -10.05
C PHE A 68 6.33 -9.67 -10.59
N ASP A 69 6.23 -10.98 -10.81
CA ASP A 69 4.98 -11.68 -11.16
C ASP A 69 4.21 -12.07 -9.89
N PRO A 70 3.02 -11.48 -9.63
CA PRO A 70 2.17 -11.83 -8.49
C PRO A 70 1.75 -13.30 -8.43
N SER A 71 1.60 -13.97 -9.57
CA SER A 71 1.13 -15.36 -9.64
C SER A 71 2.19 -16.37 -9.17
N SER A 72 3.45 -15.94 -9.09
CA SER A 72 4.59 -16.78 -8.72
C SER A 72 4.69 -17.09 -7.21
N THR A 73 3.85 -16.48 -6.37
CA THR A 73 3.98 -16.59 -4.90
C THR A 73 2.65 -16.37 -4.15
N THR A 74 2.68 -16.52 -2.83
CA THR A 74 1.56 -16.24 -1.92
C THR A 74 1.87 -15.08 -0.99
N LEU A 75 0.83 -14.47 -0.40
CA LEU A 75 1.02 -13.42 0.62
C LEU A 75 1.78 -13.91 1.83
N GLU A 76 1.54 -15.15 2.26
CA GLU A 76 2.21 -15.77 3.40
C GLU A 76 3.70 -15.98 3.13
N ALA A 77 4.09 -16.28 1.88
CA ALA A 77 5.49 -16.38 1.48
C ALA A 77 6.19 -15.01 1.43
N LEU A 78 5.48 -13.98 0.97
CA LEU A 78 5.99 -12.60 0.97
C LEU A 78 6.10 -12.03 2.39
N LEU A 79 5.16 -12.39 3.27
CA LEU A 79 5.01 -11.83 4.61
C LEU A 79 4.89 -12.98 5.63
N PRO A 80 6.01 -13.50 6.17
CA PRO A 80 6.04 -14.72 6.99
C PRO A 80 5.20 -14.71 8.29
N ASP A 81 4.86 -13.52 8.83
CA ASP A 81 3.93 -13.38 9.98
C ASP A 81 2.60 -12.72 9.58
N PHE A 82 2.18 -12.91 8.33
CA PHE A 82 0.92 -12.38 7.84
C PHE A 82 -0.24 -13.20 8.38
N THR A 83 -1.19 -12.50 9.01
CA THR A 83 -2.46 -13.07 9.43
C THR A 83 -3.57 -12.26 8.79
N LYS A 84 -4.46 -12.94 8.06
CA LYS A 84 -5.67 -12.34 7.50
C LYS A 84 -6.50 -11.67 8.61
N GLY A 85 -7.03 -10.49 8.35
CA GLY A 85 -7.75 -9.63 9.30
C GLY A 85 -6.88 -8.98 10.39
N GLY A 86 -5.61 -9.39 10.50
CA GLY A 86 -4.65 -8.90 11.47
C GLY A 86 -4.11 -7.50 11.15
N LYS A 87 -3.15 -7.05 11.98
CA LYS A 87 -2.57 -5.70 11.86
C LYS A 87 -1.93 -5.44 10.48
N ARG A 88 -1.19 -6.39 9.94
CA ARG A 88 -0.52 -6.23 8.62
C ARG A 88 -1.52 -6.14 7.47
N ALA A 89 -2.62 -6.89 7.53
CA ALA A 89 -3.72 -6.78 6.57
C ALA A 89 -4.35 -5.38 6.58
N ARG A 90 -4.60 -4.81 7.76
CA ARG A 90 -5.15 -3.45 7.92
C ARG A 90 -4.18 -2.37 7.43
N LEU A 91 -2.88 -2.57 7.60
CA LEU A 91 -1.86 -1.67 7.06
C LEU A 91 -1.84 -1.70 5.54
N LEU A 92 -1.87 -2.88 4.91
CA LEU A 92 -1.96 -3.00 3.45
C LEU A 92 -3.19 -2.27 2.89
N ILE A 93 -4.35 -2.39 3.56
CA ILE A 93 -5.56 -1.65 3.17
C ILE A 93 -5.38 -0.14 3.30
N ARG A 94 -4.82 0.34 4.42
CA ARG A 94 -4.54 1.77 4.61
C ARG A 94 -3.65 2.30 3.49
N ASP A 95 -2.60 1.56 3.17
CA ASP A 95 -1.59 1.99 2.21
C ASP A 95 -2.17 1.98 0.80
N ALA A 96 -2.97 0.98 0.46
CA ALA A 96 -3.72 0.96 -0.78
C ALA A 96 -4.65 2.17 -0.93
N ILE A 97 -5.41 2.54 0.13
CA ILE A 97 -6.25 3.74 0.13
C ILE A 97 -5.41 5.00 -0.07
N GLU A 98 -4.26 5.12 0.60
CA GLU A 98 -3.39 6.30 0.48
C GLU A 98 -2.69 6.40 -0.89
N VAL A 99 -2.44 5.25 -1.52
CA VAL A 99 -1.94 5.14 -2.90
C VAL A 99 -3.01 5.59 -3.89
N SER A 100 -4.25 5.12 -3.74
CA SER A 100 -5.39 5.48 -4.60
C SER A 100 -5.74 6.96 -4.51
N ARG A 101 -5.76 7.57 -3.31
CA ARG A 101 -6.14 9.00 -3.09
C ARG A 101 -5.10 10.03 -3.55
N ALA A 102 -4.20 9.66 -4.45
CA ALA A 102 -3.04 10.44 -4.87
C ALA A 102 -3.36 11.86 -5.39
N ASP A 103 -4.51 12.04 -6.03
CA ASP A 103 -4.97 13.30 -6.63
C ASP A 103 -6.03 14.03 -5.78
N GLY A 104 -6.36 13.48 -4.60
CA GLY A 104 -7.32 14.07 -3.66
C GLY A 104 -8.76 13.64 -3.87
N VAL A 105 -9.07 12.87 -4.92
CA VAL A 105 -10.38 12.25 -5.10
C VAL A 105 -10.28 10.78 -4.71
N TYR A 106 -11.29 10.26 -4.03
CA TYR A 106 -11.41 8.82 -3.76
C TYR A 106 -12.63 8.31 -4.52
N ALA A 107 -12.40 7.91 -5.77
CA ALA A 107 -13.43 7.57 -6.73
C ALA A 107 -14.13 6.24 -6.41
N THR A 108 -15.26 5.97 -7.06
CA THR A 108 -16.07 4.76 -6.82
C THR A 108 -15.30 3.50 -7.22
N GLU A 109 -14.51 3.59 -8.28
CA GLU A 109 -13.66 2.53 -8.81
C GLU A 109 -12.56 2.16 -7.81
N GLU A 110 -11.94 3.15 -7.18
CA GLU A 110 -10.89 2.96 -6.17
C GLU A 110 -11.46 2.34 -4.89
N LYS A 111 -12.68 2.73 -4.49
CA LYS A 111 -13.41 2.08 -3.40
C LYS A 111 -13.68 0.62 -3.72
N ALA A 112 -14.12 0.31 -4.94
CA ALA A 112 -14.40 -1.07 -5.33
C ALA A 112 -13.14 -1.94 -5.25
N ALA A 113 -11.99 -1.44 -5.72
CA ALA A 113 -10.70 -2.10 -5.59
C ALA A 113 -10.34 -2.35 -4.11
N VAL A 114 -10.41 -1.33 -3.27
CA VAL A 114 -10.14 -1.46 -1.82
C VAL A 114 -11.06 -2.47 -1.14
N GLN A 115 -12.33 -2.52 -1.52
CA GLN A 115 -13.26 -3.51 -0.98
C GLN A 115 -12.92 -4.95 -1.41
N LYS A 116 -12.54 -5.17 -2.68
CA LYS A 116 -12.04 -6.48 -3.13
C LYS A 116 -10.80 -6.90 -2.35
N MET A 117 -9.83 -6.00 -2.20
CA MET A 117 -8.61 -6.23 -1.41
C MET A 117 -8.95 -6.59 0.04
N ALA A 118 -9.90 -5.89 0.66
CA ALA A 118 -10.32 -6.15 2.03
C ALA A 118 -10.92 -7.55 2.20
N GLN A 119 -11.70 -8.03 1.22
CA GLN A 119 -12.23 -9.39 1.23
C GLN A 119 -11.11 -10.45 1.21
N ILE A 120 -10.12 -10.29 0.32
CA ILE A 120 -8.98 -11.21 0.20
C ILE A 120 -8.15 -11.25 1.49
N LEU A 121 -7.94 -10.06 2.07
CA LEU A 121 -7.18 -9.88 3.30
C LEU A 121 -8.01 -10.18 4.57
N ALA A 122 -9.28 -10.57 4.44
CA ALA A 122 -10.25 -10.79 5.52
C ALA A 122 -10.34 -9.62 6.52
N VAL A 123 -10.31 -8.39 6.02
CA VAL A 123 -10.52 -7.18 6.83
C VAL A 123 -12.00 -6.83 6.78
N GLU A 124 -12.63 -6.77 7.96
CA GLU A 124 -14.05 -6.44 8.09
C GLU A 124 -14.40 -5.10 7.44
N PRO A 125 -15.53 -4.99 6.71
CA PRO A 125 -15.94 -3.75 6.03
C PRO A 125 -16.03 -2.54 6.97
N SER A 126 -16.45 -2.75 8.22
CA SER A 126 -16.49 -1.70 9.25
C SER A 126 -15.09 -1.18 9.62
N VAL A 127 -14.09 -2.06 9.62
CA VAL A 127 -12.67 -1.70 9.83
C VAL A 127 -12.15 -0.96 8.60
N VAL A 128 -12.46 -1.40 7.38
CA VAL A 128 -12.10 -0.68 6.14
C VAL A 128 -12.61 0.75 6.17
N LYS A 129 -13.90 0.94 6.47
CA LYS A 129 -14.51 2.27 6.60
C LYS A 129 -13.83 3.14 7.65
N SER A 130 -13.40 2.53 8.76
CA SER A 130 -12.65 3.24 9.80
C SER A 130 -11.26 3.66 9.32
N ILE A 131 -10.59 2.83 8.51
CA ILE A 131 -9.29 3.16 7.89
C ILE A 131 -9.46 4.26 6.84
N GLU A 132 -10.51 4.22 6.01
CA GLU A 132 -10.82 5.28 5.04
C GLU A 132 -10.99 6.65 5.73
N ALA A 133 -11.76 6.66 6.83
CA ALA A 133 -11.94 7.85 7.66
C ALA A 133 -10.62 8.33 8.27
N LEU A 134 -9.78 7.41 8.77
CA LEU A 134 -8.46 7.74 9.30
C LEU A 134 -7.59 8.43 8.24
N VAL A 135 -7.47 7.86 7.05
CA VAL A 135 -6.70 8.45 5.95
C VAL A 135 -7.25 9.83 5.57
N GLU A 136 -8.59 9.99 5.56
CA GLU A 136 -9.20 11.29 5.28
C GLU A 136 -8.81 12.37 6.30
N MET A 137 -8.89 12.03 7.58
CA MET A 137 -8.52 12.93 8.68
C MET A 137 -7.03 13.29 8.60
N GLU A 138 -6.15 12.32 8.35
CA GLU A 138 -4.71 12.55 8.17
C GLU A 138 -4.45 13.54 7.02
N HIS A 139 -5.13 13.38 5.89
CA HIS A 139 -5.02 14.29 4.75
C HIS A 139 -5.59 15.69 5.05
N ALA A 140 -6.72 15.77 5.76
CA ALA A 140 -7.30 17.05 6.18
C ALA A 140 -6.34 17.82 7.08
N VAL A 141 -5.70 17.15 8.04
CA VAL A 141 -4.67 17.73 8.90
C VAL A 141 -3.45 18.18 8.09
N LYS A 142 -2.98 17.37 7.12
CA LYS A 142 -1.89 17.76 6.21
C LYS A 142 -2.23 19.04 5.42
N ARG A 143 -3.45 19.16 4.89
CA ARG A 143 -3.91 20.36 4.17
C ARG A 143 -4.01 21.58 5.08
N LEU A 144 -4.57 21.41 6.28
CA LEU A 144 -4.66 22.48 7.28
C LEU A 144 -3.27 23.00 7.65
N ARG A 145 -2.32 22.10 7.89
CA ARG A 145 -0.93 22.48 8.18
C ARG A 145 -0.35 23.36 7.08
N LYS A 146 -0.46 22.93 5.82
CA LYS A 146 0.04 23.68 4.65
C LYS A 146 -0.63 25.06 4.47
N ALA A 147 -1.86 25.21 4.94
CA ALA A 147 -2.57 26.49 4.86
C ALA A 147 -2.15 27.48 5.96
N LEU A 148 -1.61 26.97 7.08
CA LEU A 148 -1.25 27.77 8.26
C LEU A 148 0.27 28.01 8.41
N LEU A 149 1.09 27.07 7.92
CA LEU A 149 2.56 27.01 8.06
C LEU A 149 3.21 26.71 6.70
#